data_AF-A0A7L0HJH5-F1
#
_entry.id   AF-A0A7L0HJH5-F1
#
_cell.length_a   1.000
_cell.length_b   1.000
_cell.length_c   1.000
_cell.angle_alpha   90.00
_cell.angle_beta   90.00
_cell.angle_gamma   90.00
#
_symmetry.space_group_name_H-M   'P 1'
#
loop_
_entity.id
_entity.type
_entity.pdbx_description
1 polymer ?
#
loop_
_entity_poly.entity_id
_entity_poly.type
_entity_poly.pdbx_seq_one_letter_code
_entity_poly.pdbx_strand_id
1 'polypeptide(L)'
;WVSTRPPTKTMTFGWHRSETLGALASVLSIWVVTGALVYLAAARIVSNDYEIEARAMLATSASAVGVNLVMAYILHQSPTGHGHGPGGYERLESSGGCLPGHAPLPGSTSVRAAFIHVVGDLLQSIGVLVAATIIYFKPQCKIADPISTLFFSVFVLGSTFTILKDVFRVLMEGTPRGVAFETVKEALLGVSGVKGTHDLHLWALTLSHHAVSVHVAVGVGTGSPLTLCRDSSCRRSRLSSAL
;
A
#
# COMPACT_ATOMS: atom_id res chain seq x y z
N TRP A 1 -14.97 4.27 -0.87
CA TRP A 1 -16.38 4.70 -0.62
C TRP A 1 -16.74 4.81 0.86
N VAL A 2 -16.47 3.82 1.73
CA VAL A 2 -16.82 3.94 3.16
C VAL A 2 -16.02 5.05 3.87
N SER A 3 -14.75 5.24 3.52
CA SER A 3 -13.86 6.27 4.07
C SER A 3 -14.33 7.71 3.83
N THR A 4 -15.12 7.97 2.77
CA THR A 4 -15.58 9.33 2.41
C THR A 4 -16.86 9.74 3.14
N ARG A 5 -17.39 8.89 4.03
CA ARG A 5 -18.58 9.23 4.82
C ARG A 5 -18.25 10.29 5.87
N PRO A 6 -19.16 11.26 6.12
CA PRO A 6 -18.92 12.33 7.08
C PRO A 6 -18.81 11.77 8.53
N PRO A 7 -18.14 12.51 9.43
CA PRO A 7 -18.04 12.15 10.84
C PRO A 7 -19.41 12.02 11.51
N THR A 8 -19.57 11.01 12.36
CA THR A 8 -20.78 10.77 13.16
C THR A 8 -20.47 10.94 14.65
N LYS A 9 -21.50 11.08 15.50
CA LYS A 9 -21.30 11.24 16.96
C LYS A 9 -20.55 10.07 17.62
N THR A 10 -20.60 8.87 17.03
CA THR A 10 -19.88 7.69 17.50
C THR A 10 -18.48 7.55 16.89
N MET A 11 -18.20 8.22 15.76
CA MET A 11 -16.92 8.22 15.05
C MET A 11 -16.48 9.67 14.81
N THR A 12 -15.94 10.30 15.85
CA THR A 12 -15.60 11.73 15.89
C THR A 12 -14.56 12.15 14.85
N PHE A 13 -13.67 11.24 14.45
CA PHE A 13 -12.68 11.47 13.38
C PHE A 13 -13.16 11.02 11.99
N GLY A 14 -14.41 10.54 11.84
CA GLY A 14 -14.92 9.99 10.58
C GLY A 14 -14.45 8.57 10.28
N TRP A 15 -14.80 8.09 9.09
CA TRP A 15 -14.58 6.70 8.67
C TRP A 15 -13.20 6.45 8.05
N HIS A 16 -12.24 7.36 8.25
CA HIS A 16 -10.93 7.29 7.60
C HIS A 16 -10.16 6.00 7.93
N ARG A 17 -10.27 5.47 9.16
CA ARG A 17 -9.64 4.20 9.54
C ARG A 17 -10.19 2.97 8.79
N SER A 18 -11.38 3.07 8.18
CA SER A 18 -11.96 1.97 7.40
C SER A 18 -11.17 1.63 6.14
N GLU A 19 -10.39 2.59 5.62
CA GLU A 19 -9.49 2.36 4.49
C GLU A 19 -8.36 1.39 4.86
N THR A 20 -7.71 1.65 5.99
CA THR A 20 -6.65 0.78 6.54
C THR A 20 -7.18 -0.61 6.89
N LEU A 21 -8.40 -0.70 7.45
CA LEU A 21 -9.06 -1.99 7.75
C LEU A 21 -9.42 -2.77 6.48
N GLY A 22 -9.90 -2.09 5.44
CA GLY A 22 -10.15 -2.71 4.14
C GLY A 22 -8.87 -3.26 3.52
N ALA A 23 -7.79 -2.49 3.55
CA ALA A 23 -6.48 -2.94 3.08
C ALA A 23 -5.96 -4.16 3.87
N LEU A 24 -6.14 -4.18 5.19
CA LEU A 24 -5.80 -5.35 6.02
C LEU A 24 -6.57 -6.59 5.59
N ALA A 25 -7.89 -6.46 5.41
CA ALA A 25 -8.75 -7.55 5.00
C ALA A 25 -8.33 -8.14 3.64
N SER A 26 -8.03 -7.28 2.66
CA SER A 26 -7.54 -7.71 1.34
C SER A 26 -6.22 -8.50 1.45
N VAL A 27 -5.26 -8.04 2.25
CA VAL A 27 -3.99 -8.76 2.46
C VAL A 27 -4.21 -10.12 3.12
N LEU A 28 -5.09 -10.19 4.12
CA LEU A 28 -5.45 -11.46 4.76
C LEU A 28 -6.13 -12.42 3.79
N SER A 29 -7.01 -11.93 2.92
CA SER A 29 -7.62 -12.74 1.85
C SER A 29 -6.56 -13.32 0.90
N ILE A 30 -5.56 -12.52 0.50
CA ILE A 30 -4.44 -12.99 -0.33
C ILE A 30 -3.66 -14.09 0.40
N TRP A 31 -3.41 -13.95 1.70
CA TRP A 31 -2.71 -14.97 2.49
C TRP A 31 -3.49 -16.28 2.59
N VAL A 32 -4.81 -16.21 2.76
CA VAL A 32 -5.67 -17.41 2.77
C VAL A 32 -5.60 -18.12 1.42
N VAL A 33 -5.76 -17.39 0.31
CA VAL A 33 -5.67 -17.97 -1.04
C VAL A 33 -4.28 -18.54 -1.31
N THR A 34 -3.22 -17.82 -0.94
CA THR A 34 -1.83 -18.27 -1.12
C THR A 34 -1.56 -19.53 -0.30
N GLY A 35 -2.02 -19.58 0.96
CA GLY A 35 -1.91 -20.75 1.82
C GLY A 35 -2.64 -21.97 1.25
N ALA A 36 -3.84 -21.77 0.68
CA ALA A 36 -4.57 -22.82 0.00
C ALA A 36 -3.81 -23.32 -1.25
N LEU A 37 -3.23 -22.43 -2.07
CA LEU A 37 -2.42 -22.81 -3.23
C LEU A 37 -1.15 -23.56 -2.84
N VAL A 38 -0.46 -23.14 -1.79
CA VAL A 38 0.73 -23.83 -1.24
C VAL A 38 0.36 -25.21 -0.74
N TYR A 39 -0.76 -25.33 -0.01
CA TYR A 39 -1.27 -26.61 0.47
C TYR A 39 -1.59 -27.55 -0.70
N LEU A 40 -2.31 -27.05 -1.72
CA LEU A 40 -2.62 -27.81 -2.93
C LEU A 40 -1.36 -28.23 -3.68
N ALA A 41 -0.37 -27.35 -3.81
CA ALA A 41 0.92 -27.65 -4.44
C ALA A 41 1.70 -28.71 -3.66
N ALA A 42 1.76 -28.61 -2.33
CA ALA A 42 2.41 -29.60 -1.47
C ALA A 42 1.70 -30.96 -1.54
N ALA A 43 0.38 -30.98 -1.50
CA ALA A 43 -0.42 -32.19 -1.67
C ALA A 43 -0.15 -32.86 -3.03
N ARG A 44 -0.04 -32.08 -4.11
CA ARG A 44 0.33 -32.59 -5.45
C ARG A 44 1.71 -33.26 -5.47
N ILE A 45 2.69 -32.73 -4.74
CA ILE A 45 4.04 -33.31 -4.65
C ILE A 45 4.00 -34.66 -3.92
N VAL A 46 3.21 -34.77 -2.84
CA VAL A 46 3.16 -35.98 -2.00
C VAL A 46 2.35 -37.09 -2.67
N SER A 47 1.19 -36.77 -3.27
CA SER A 47 0.27 -37.78 -3.79
C SER A 47 0.69 -38.40 -5.13
N ASN A 48 1.60 -37.79 -5.89
CA ASN A 48 2.20 -38.25 -7.18
C ASN A 48 1.27 -38.77 -8.29
N ASP A 49 -0.03 -38.90 -8.06
CA ASP A 49 -1.00 -39.49 -8.95
C ASP A 49 -2.05 -38.44 -9.34
N TYR A 50 -1.77 -37.71 -10.42
CA TYR A 50 -2.68 -36.71 -10.96
C TYR A 50 -2.56 -36.63 -12.49
N GLU A 51 -3.71 -36.80 -13.15
CA GLU A 51 -3.91 -36.60 -14.58
C GLU A 51 -4.11 -35.09 -14.81
N ILE A 52 -3.04 -34.37 -15.17
CA ILE A 52 -3.14 -32.95 -15.55
C ILE A 52 -3.55 -32.90 -17.01
N GLU A 53 -4.70 -32.30 -17.31
CA GLU A 53 -5.04 -31.93 -18.67
C GLU A 53 -4.17 -30.73 -19.12
N ALA A 54 -2.99 -31.04 -19.64
CA ALA A 54 -1.98 -30.03 -20.01
C ALA A 54 -2.53 -28.98 -20.99
N ARG A 55 -3.52 -29.34 -21.82
CA ARG A 55 -4.19 -28.42 -22.75
C ARG A 55 -5.00 -27.36 -22.03
N ALA A 56 -5.76 -27.74 -21.00
CA ALA A 56 -6.53 -26.79 -20.19
C ALA A 56 -5.59 -25.85 -19.41
N MET A 57 -4.49 -26.38 -18.85
CA MET A 57 -3.48 -25.57 -18.14
C MET A 57 -2.75 -24.57 -19.06
N LEU A 58 -2.43 -24.97 -20.29
CA LEU A 58 -1.86 -24.06 -21.30
C LEU A 58 -2.85 -22.96 -21.68
N ALA A 59 -4.13 -23.31 -21.89
CA ALA A 59 -5.15 -22.34 -22.26
C ALA A 59 -5.38 -21.30 -21.15
N THR A 60 -5.46 -21.72 -19.89
CA THR A 60 -5.67 -20.82 -18.75
C THR A 60 -4.45 -19.94 -18.44
N SER A 61 -3.23 -20.48 -18.58
CA SER A 61 -2.01 -19.68 -18.40
C SER A 61 -1.78 -18.68 -19.55
N ALA A 62 -2.09 -19.06 -20.79
CA ALA A 62 -2.04 -18.16 -21.93
C ALA A 62 -3.06 -17.01 -21.82
N SER A 63 -4.28 -17.31 -21.36
CA SER A 63 -5.28 -16.25 -21.12
C SER A 63 -4.88 -15.32 -19.99
N ALA A 64 -4.27 -15.83 -18.91
CA ALA A 64 -3.73 -15.02 -17.81
C ALA A 64 -2.64 -14.05 -18.29
N VAL A 65 -1.69 -14.52 -19.11
CA VAL A 65 -0.67 -13.65 -19.72
C VAL A 65 -1.34 -12.60 -20.61
N GLY A 66 -2.32 -12.99 -21.43
CA GLY A 66 -3.06 -12.06 -22.27
C GLY A 66 -3.75 -10.94 -21.49
N VAL A 67 -4.44 -11.28 -20.40
CA VAL A 67 -5.09 -10.28 -19.52
C VAL A 67 -4.05 -9.35 -18.88
N ASN A 68 -2.92 -9.89 -18.41
CA ASN A 68 -1.86 -9.08 -17.81
C ASN A 68 -1.18 -8.14 -18.82
N LEU A 69 -1.03 -8.56 -20.08
CA LEU A 69 -0.55 -7.71 -21.17
C LEU A 69 -1.53 -6.59 -21.50
N VAL A 70 -2.85 -6.87 -21.53
CA VAL A 70 -3.88 -5.85 -21.72
C VAL A 70 -3.85 -4.84 -20.59
N MET A 71 -3.74 -5.29 -19.34
CA MET A 71 -3.60 -4.40 -18.17
C MET A 71 -2.35 -3.53 -18.27
N ALA A 72 -1.20 -4.10 -18.67
CA ALA A 72 0.03 -3.35 -18.89
C ALA A 72 -0.12 -2.30 -20.01
N TYR A 73 -0.79 -2.67 -21.10
CA TYR A 73 -1.03 -1.79 -22.23
C TYR A 73 -1.96 -0.62 -21.87
N ILE A 74 -3.01 -0.86 -21.08
CA ILE A 74 -3.90 0.21 -20.58
C ILE A 74 -3.11 1.20 -19.71
N LEU A 75 -2.22 0.70 -18.85
CA LEU A 75 -1.41 1.56 -18.00
C LEU A 75 -0.39 2.39 -18.81
N HIS A 76 0.16 1.81 -19.89
CA HIS A 76 1.09 2.49 -20.79
C HIS A 76 0.41 3.54 -21.70
N GLN A 77 -0.87 3.33 -22.05
CA GLN A 77 -1.71 4.27 -22.80
C GLN A 77 -2.20 5.47 -21.98
N SER A 78 -1.57 5.77 -20.85
CA SER A 78 -1.75 7.06 -20.17
C SER A 78 -0.64 8.07 -20.56
N PRO A 79 -0.45 8.49 -21.84
CA PRO A 79 0.36 9.66 -22.14
C PRO A 79 -0.46 10.92 -21.84
N THR A 80 -0.01 11.71 -20.87
CA THR A 80 -0.20 13.16 -20.74
C THR A 80 -1.20 13.83 -21.70
N GLY A 81 -2.47 13.91 -21.29
CA GLY A 81 -3.47 14.82 -21.85
C GLY A 81 -4.07 15.68 -20.74
N HIS A 82 -3.87 17.00 -20.79
CA HIS A 82 -4.40 17.95 -19.80
C HIS A 82 -5.94 18.05 -19.84
N GLY A 83 -6.57 18.00 -18.67
CA GLY A 83 -7.98 18.36 -18.46
C GLY A 83 -8.25 18.63 -16.97
N HIS A 84 -8.40 19.91 -16.62
CA HIS A 84 -8.65 20.38 -15.26
C HIS A 84 -10.02 19.93 -14.72
N GLY A 85 -10.05 19.43 -13.49
CA GLY A 85 -11.26 19.27 -12.68
C GLY A 85 -10.89 18.95 -11.22
N PRO A 86 -11.40 19.69 -10.20
CA PRO A 86 -11.01 19.49 -8.82
C PRO A 86 -11.87 18.43 -8.13
N GLY A 87 -11.22 17.45 -7.51
CA GLY A 87 -11.83 16.59 -6.48
C GLY A 87 -12.28 15.23 -6.97
N GLY A 88 -11.66 14.17 -6.42
CA GLY A 88 -12.08 12.80 -6.67
C GLY A 88 -10.95 11.79 -6.44
N TYR A 89 -10.71 11.49 -5.16
CA TYR A 89 -10.06 10.31 -4.62
C TYR A 89 -10.18 9.06 -5.53
N GLU A 90 -9.08 8.40 -5.88
CA GLU A 90 -9.03 6.95 -6.06
C GLU A 90 -7.60 6.41 -5.89
N ARG A 91 -7.55 5.25 -5.23
CA ARG A 91 -6.58 4.16 -5.39
C ARG A 91 -5.32 4.16 -4.51
N LEU A 92 -5.51 3.60 -3.33
CA LEU A 92 -4.47 2.90 -2.56
C LEU A 92 -4.79 1.40 -2.60
N GLU A 93 -4.27 0.71 -3.62
CA GLU A 93 -4.03 -0.73 -3.57
C GLU A 93 -2.60 -1.00 -4.03
N SER A 94 -1.93 -1.86 -3.26
CA SER A 94 -0.70 -2.58 -3.60
C SER A 94 0.64 -1.82 -3.48
N SER A 95 1.09 -1.59 -2.24
CA SER A 95 2.49 -1.20 -1.92
C SER A 95 3.36 -2.41 -1.57
N GLY A 96 3.57 -3.34 -2.50
CA GLY A 96 4.45 -4.49 -2.31
C GLY A 96 5.84 -4.33 -2.94
N GLY A 97 6.71 -3.52 -2.33
CA GLY A 97 8.17 -3.64 -2.50
C GLY A 97 8.91 -2.33 -2.80
N CYS A 98 9.70 -1.86 -1.84
CA CYS A 98 10.90 -1.07 -2.13
C CYS A 98 11.98 -1.27 -1.05
N LEU A 99 13.17 -1.62 -1.56
CA LEU A 99 14.48 -1.27 -1.02
C LEU A 99 14.59 0.25 -0.70
N PRO A 100 15.58 0.67 0.11
CA PRO A 100 15.54 1.97 0.77
C PRO A 100 15.97 3.11 -0.16
N GLY A 101 15.33 4.26 0.00
CA GLY A 101 15.86 5.54 -0.46
C GLY A 101 15.21 6.11 -1.72
N HIS A 102 14.18 6.93 -1.52
CA HIS A 102 13.93 8.24 -2.12
C HIS A 102 12.44 8.49 -2.26
N ALA A 103 11.94 9.46 -1.49
CA ALA A 103 10.62 10.03 -1.63
C ALA A 103 10.50 10.78 -2.98
N PRO A 104 9.46 10.50 -3.80
CA PRO A 104 9.09 11.40 -4.88
C PRO A 104 7.62 11.85 -4.77
N LEU A 105 7.43 13.10 -5.17
CA LEU A 105 6.23 13.93 -5.14
C LEU A 105 4.97 13.33 -5.84
N PRO A 106 3.77 13.89 -5.57
CA PRO A 106 2.48 13.28 -5.86
C PRO A 106 2.08 13.49 -7.33
N GLY A 107 2.03 12.39 -8.08
CA GLY A 107 1.62 12.34 -9.49
C GLY A 107 2.16 11.10 -10.19
N SER A 108 3.36 10.66 -9.83
CA SER A 108 4.04 9.50 -10.41
C SER A 108 4.09 8.26 -9.50
N THR A 109 3.75 8.38 -8.22
CA THR A 109 3.88 7.29 -7.24
C THR A 109 2.81 6.21 -7.40
N SER A 110 1.55 6.58 -7.63
CA SER A 110 0.46 5.61 -7.86
C SER A 110 0.66 4.87 -9.19
N VAL A 111 1.02 5.57 -10.27
CA VAL A 111 1.32 4.95 -11.56
C VAL A 111 2.54 4.02 -11.47
N ARG A 112 3.60 4.45 -10.77
CA ARG A 112 4.78 3.59 -10.54
C ARG A 112 4.45 2.37 -9.70
N ALA A 113 3.62 2.51 -8.67
CA ALA A 113 3.16 1.38 -7.86
C ALA A 113 2.30 0.40 -8.68
N ALA A 114 1.35 0.92 -9.46
CA ALA A 114 0.54 0.13 -10.38
C ALA A 114 1.41 -0.58 -11.43
N PHE A 115 2.44 0.09 -11.96
CA PHE A 115 3.36 -0.50 -12.93
C PHE A 115 4.15 -1.66 -12.32
N ILE A 116 4.72 -1.49 -11.13
CA ILE A 116 5.46 -2.54 -10.42
C ILE A 116 4.54 -3.75 -10.15
N HIS A 117 3.28 -3.49 -9.77
CA HIS A 117 2.30 -4.53 -9.53
C HIS A 117 1.99 -5.35 -10.80
N VAL A 118 1.71 -4.67 -11.91
CA VAL A 118 1.44 -5.31 -13.21
C VAL A 118 2.64 -6.12 -13.70
N VAL A 119 3.85 -5.62 -13.50
CA VAL A 119 5.09 -6.36 -13.84
C VAL A 119 5.20 -7.64 -13.00
N GLY A 120 4.82 -7.59 -11.72
CA GLY A 120 4.76 -8.77 -10.85
C GLY A 120 3.78 -9.82 -11.35
N ASP A 121 2.55 -9.40 -11.70
CA ASP A 121 1.51 -10.30 -12.22
C ASP A 121 1.92 -10.90 -13.57
N LEU A 122 2.53 -10.10 -14.44
CA LEU A 122 3.06 -10.56 -15.72
C LEU A 122 4.15 -11.62 -15.51
N LEU A 123 5.12 -11.35 -14.64
CA LEU A 123 6.18 -12.31 -14.32
C LEU A 123 5.63 -13.62 -13.76
N GLN A 124 4.63 -13.55 -12.88
CA GLN A 124 3.95 -14.72 -12.32
C GLN A 124 3.22 -15.52 -13.40
N SER A 125 2.41 -14.86 -14.24
CA SER A 125 1.68 -15.53 -15.32
C SER A 125 2.60 -16.16 -16.36
N ILE A 126 3.73 -15.52 -16.69
CA ILE A 126 4.76 -16.10 -17.57
C ILE A 126 5.40 -17.32 -16.93
N GLY A 127 5.72 -17.29 -15.64
CA GLY A 127 6.30 -18.44 -14.95
C GLY A 127 5.37 -19.66 -14.98
N VAL A 128 4.07 -19.45 -14.76
CA VAL A 128 3.06 -20.52 -14.88
C VAL A 128 2.94 -21.01 -16.33
N LEU A 129 2.98 -20.12 -17.33
CA LEU A 129 2.96 -20.49 -18.74
C LEU A 129 4.18 -21.34 -19.14
N VAL A 130 5.37 -20.99 -18.63
CA VAL A 130 6.59 -21.78 -18.85
C VAL A 130 6.45 -23.15 -18.21
N ALA A 131 5.95 -23.24 -16.97
CA ALA A 131 5.69 -24.52 -16.31
C ALA A 131 4.69 -25.38 -17.10
N ALA A 132 3.58 -24.80 -17.58
CA ALA A 132 2.58 -25.47 -18.41
C ALA A 132 3.17 -25.97 -19.74
N THR A 133 4.03 -25.17 -20.37
CA THR A 133 4.72 -25.53 -21.62
C THR A 133 5.67 -26.71 -21.41
N ILE A 134 6.43 -26.72 -20.31
CA ILE A 134 7.31 -27.83 -19.95
C ILE A 134 6.50 -29.12 -19.75
N ILE A 135 5.36 -29.04 -19.06
CA ILE A 135 4.47 -30.19 -18.82
C ILE A 135 3.88 -30.72 -20.13
N TYR A 136 3.53 -29.85 -21.07
CA TYR A 136 2.97 -30.24 -22.37
C TYR A 136 3.95 -31.04 -23.23
N PHE A 137 5.22 -30.60 -23.32
CA PHE A 137 6.23 -31.31 -24.10
C PHE A 137 6.84 -32.51 -23.36
N LYS A 138 6.93 -32.45 -22.03
CA LYS A 138 7.46 -33.53 -21.19
C LYS A 138 6.50 -33.84 -20.05
N PRO A 139 5.53 -34.74 -20.27
CA PRO A 139 4.56 -35.15 -19.23
C PRO A 139 5.21 -35.80 -18.00
N GLN A 140 6.48 -36.19 -18.07
CA GLN A 140 7.26 -36.71 -16.94
C GLN A 140 7.67 -35.62 -15.93
N CYS A 141 7.62 -34.34 -16.33
CA CYS A 141 7.99 -33.19 -15.51
C CYS A 141 6.79 -32.52 -14.82
N LYS A 142 5.80 -33.29 -14.34
CA LYS A 142 4.60 -32.75 -13.66
C LYS A 142 4.90 -31.90 -12.42
N ILE A 143 6.09 -32.08 -11.83
CA ILE A 143 6.57 -31.34 -10.65
C ILE A 143 6.81 -29.84 -10.92
N ALA A 144 6.93 -29.43 -12.19
CA ALA A 144 7.21 -28.04 -12.55
C ALA A 144 6.12 -27.06 -12.08
N ASP A 145 4.85 -27.48 -12.11
CA ASP A 145 3.70 -26.66 -11.69
C ASP A 145 3.69 -26.37 -10.17
N PRO A 146 3.81 -27.39 -9.28
CA PRO A 146 3.97 -27.15 -7.85
C PRO A 146 5.20 -26.31 -7.50
N ILE A 147 6.34 -26.53 -8.15
CA ILE A 147 7.56 -25.74 -7.89
C ILE A 147 7.35 -24.27 -8.24
N SER A 148 6.76 -23.99 -9.41
CA SER A 148 6.41 -22.63 -9.83
C SER A 148 5.46 -21.97 -8.83
N THR A 149 4.42 -22.69 -8.40
CA THR A 149 3.44 -22.18 -7.41
C THR A 149 4.10 -21.86 -6.07
N LEU A 150 4.98 -22.74 -5.57
CA LEU A 150 5.73 -22.50 -4.34
C LEU A 150 6.66 -21.29 -4.46
N PHE A 151 7.40 -21.17 -5.56
CA PHE A 151 8.28 -20.04 -5.81
C PHE A 151 7.52 -18.70 -5.78
N PHE A 152 6.40 -18.60 -6.51
CA PHE A 152 5.60 -17.38 -6.52
C PHE A 152 4.88 -17.13 -5.20
N SER A 153 4.47 -18.17 -4.47
CA SER A 153 3.88 -17.99 -3.14
C SER A 153 4.84 -17.29 -2.18
N VAL A 154 6.13 -17.68 -2.16
CA VAL A 154 7.15 -17.05 -1.31
C VAL A 154 7.35 -15.59 -1.70
N PHE A 155 7.35 -15.29 -3.01
CA PHE A 155 7.43 -13.92 -3.50
C PHE A 155 6.25 -13.06 -3.04
N VAL A 156 5.02 -13.57 -3.16
CA VAL A 156 3.79 -12.89 -2.71
C VAL A 156 3.77 -12.70 -1.20
N LEU A 157 4.14 -13.72 -0.43
CA LEU A 157 4.25 -13.64 1.04
C LEU A 157 5.26 -12.58 1.47
N GLY A 158 6.43 -12.52 0.82
CA GLY A 158 7.46 -11.51 1.12
C GLY A 158 7.01 -10.08 0.82
N SER A 159 6.37 -9.85 -0.32
CA SER A 159 5.90 -8.52 -0.72
C SER A 159 4.75 -8.04 0.17
N THR A 160 3.80 -8.92 0.49
CA THR A 160 2.65 -8.61 1.34
C THR A 160 3.01 -8.42 2.80
N PHE A 161 4.04 -9.10 3.33
CA PHE A 161 4.51 -8.87 4.70
C PHE A 161 4.96 -7.42 4.93
N THR A 162 5.55 -6.78 3.91
CA THR A 162 5.95 -5.36 3.99
C THR A 162 4.73 -4.44 4.11
N ILE A 163 3.68 -4.70 3.32
CA ILE A 163 2.39 -3.96 3.38
C ILE A 163 1.76 -4.15 4.75
N LEU A 164 1.71 -5.39 5.21
CA LEU A 164 1.07 -5.77 6.46
C LEU A 164 1.69 -5.01 7.64
N LYS A 165 3.01 -4.88 7.68
CA LYS A 165 3.72 -4.08 8.70
C LYS A 165 3.31 -2.60 8.69
N ASP A 166 3.00 -2.05 7.52
CA ASP A 166 2.61 -0.64 7.38
C ASP A 166 1.19 -0.40 7.86
N VAL A 167 0.29 -1.30 7.47
CA VAL A 167 -1.09 -1.33 7.94
C VAL A 167 -1.12 -1.49 9.47
N PHE A 168 -0.35 -2.42 10.03
CA PHE A 168 -0.23 -2.58 11.48
C PHE A 168 0.34 -1.34 12.16
N ARG A 169 1.35 -0.67 11.58
CA ARG A 169 1.89 0.57 12.17
C ARG A 169 0.82 1.66 12.25
N VAL A 170 -0.03 1.81 11.23
CA VAL A 170 -1.13 2.78 11.25
C VAL A 170 -2.19 2.39 12.30
N LEU A 171 -2.54 1.10 12.39
CA LEU A 171 -3.51 0.61 13.39
C LEU A 171 -3.00 0.75 14.82
N MET A 172 -1.70 0.61 15.03
CA MET A 172 -1.03 0.80 16.32
C MET A 172 -0.74 2.27 16.65
N GLU A 173 -1.32 3.22 15.90
CA GLU A 173 -1.14 4.66 16.09
C GLU A 173 0.34 5.09 16.03
N GLY A 174 1.15 4.35 15.27
CA GLY A 174 2.57 4.60 15.12
C GLY A 174 2.86 5.87 14.32
N THR A 175 4.05 6.42 14.56
CA THR A 175 4.54 7.61 13.89
C THR A 175 4.64 7.38 12.36
N PRO A 176 4.11 8.30 11.53
CA PRO A 176 4.17 8.18 10.08
C PRO A 176 5.60 8.05 9.58
N ARG A 177 5.79 7.25 8.51
CA ARG A 177 7.11 7.08 7.89
C ARG A 177 7.51 8.36 7.19
N GLY A 178 8.67 8.90 7.53
CA GLY A 178 9.25 10.09 6.90
C GLY A 178 9.12 11.37 7.74
N VAL A 179 8.31 11.37 8.80
CA VAL A 179 8.22 12.51 9.72
C VAL A 179 9.07 12.20 10.95
N ALA A 180 10.19 12.89 11.08
CA ALA A 180 11.01 12.82 12.28
C ALA A 180 10.39 13.67 13.39
N PHE A 181 10.26 13.07 14.58
CA PHE A 181 9.74 13.73 15.77
C PHE A 181 10.47 15.05 16.05
N GLU A 182 11.80 15.07 15.91
CA GLU A 182 12.62 16.26 16.14
C GLU A 182 12.32 17.38 15.13
N THR A 183 12.10 17.06 13.85
CA THR A 183 11.78 18.07 12.83
C THR A 183 10.45 18.77 13.13
N VAL A 184 9.45 18.02 13.61
CA VAL A 184 8.16 18.61 14.03
C VAL A 184 8.33 19.47 15.27
N LYS A 185 9.11 19.01 16.25
CA LYS A 185 9.39 19.75 17.48
C LYS A 185 10.14 21.05 17.21
N GLU A 186 11.19 21.01 16.38
CA GLU A 186 11.94 22.20 15.95
C GLU A 186 11.05 23.19 15.19
N ALA A 187 10.19 22.70 14.29
CA ALA A 187 9.23 23.53 13.58
C ALA A 187 8.22 24.22 14.52
N LEU A 188 7.79 23.55 15.59
CA LEU A 188 6.90 24.10 16.62
C LEU A 188 7.61 25.14 17.51
N LEU A 189 8.86 24.89 17.89
CA LEU A 189 9.69 25.83 18.66
C LEU A 189 10.08 27.07 17.85
N GLY A 190 10.11 26.98 16.52
CA GLY A 190 10.36 28.11 15.62
C GLY A 190 9.21 29.12 15.52
N VAL A 191 8.06 28.86 16.15
CA VAL A 191 6.91 29.79 16.15
C VAL A 191 7.11 30.86 17.24
N SER A 192 7.04 32.13 16.85
CA SER A 192 7.20 33.26 17.76
C SER A 192 6.16 33.22 18.88
N GLY A 193 6.63 33.18 20.13
CA GLY A 193 5.78 33.13 21.33
C GLY A 193 5.72 31.77 22.01
N VAL A 194 6.18 30.70 21.35
CA VAL A 194 6.34 29.36 21.95
C VAL A 194 7.62 29.31 22.79
N LYS A 195 7.49 29.04 24.09
CA LYS A 195 8.63 28.86 25.00
C LYS A 195 9.01 27.39 25.20
N GLY A 196 8.11 26.46 24.89
CA GLY A 196 8.37 25.03 25.00
C GLY A 196 7.20 24.18 24.51
N THR A 197 7.49 22.92 24.19
CA THR A 197 6.51 21.92 23.76
C THR A 197 6.63 20.68 24.64
N HIS A 198 5.52 20.20 25.19
CA HIS A 198 5.44 18.99 26.01
C HIS A 198 4.34 18.07 25.45
N ASP A 199 4.41 16.78 25.77
CA ASP A 199 3.44 15.75 25.34
C ASP A 199 3.13 15.77 23.83
N LEU A 200 4.16 15.86 22.99
CA LEU A 200 4.02 15.78 21.53
C LEU A 200 3.67 14.33 21.13
N HIS A 201 2.45 14.11 20.67
CA HIS A 201 1.96 12.84 20.16
C HIS A 201 1.74 12.97 18.66
N LEU A 202 2.37 12.08 17.88
CA LEU A 202 2.32 12.06 16.42
C LEU A 202 1.83 10.69 15.95
N TRP A 203 0.66 10.66 15.30
CA TRP A 203 0.09 9.42 14.79
C TRP A 203 -0.48 9.59 13.39
N ALA A 204 -0.51 8.49 12.63
CA ALA A 204 -1.18 8.45 11.34
C ALA A 204 -2.61 7.91 11.51
N LEU A 205 -3.64 8.66 11.09
CA LEU A 205 -5.00 8.11 10.97
C LEU A 205 -5.14 7.28 9.71
N THR A 206 -4.51 7.70 8.62
CA THR A 206 -4.35 6.97 7.36
C THR A 206 -2.96 7.24 6.79
N LEU A 207 -2.63 6.60 5.66
CA LEU A 207 -1.38 6.86 4.94
C LEU A 207 -1.26 8.31 4.42
N SER A 208 -2.37 9.03 4.30
CA SER A 208 -2.44 10.41 3.82
C SER A 208 -2.85 11.43 4.87
N HIS A 209 -3.43 10.99 6.00
CA HIS A 209 -3.87 11.87 7.08
C HIS A 209 -3.06 11.60 8.33
N HIS A 210 -2.21 12.55 8.67
CA HIS A 210 -1.44 12.57 9.89
C HIS A 210 -2.10 13.52 10.90
N ALA A 211 -2.07 13.15 12.17
CA ALA A 211 -2.54 13.98 13.26
C ALA A 211 -1.45 14.16 14.31
N VAL A 212 -1.50 15.34 14.92
CA VAL A 212 -0.55 15.79 15.93
C VAL A 212 -1.35 16.36 17.09
N SER A 213 -1.00 15.97 18.30
CA SER A 213 -1.43 16.65 19.52
C SER A 213 -0.19 17.08 20.28
N VAL A 214 -0.18 18.30 20.79
CA VAL A 214 0.96 18.86 21.52
C VAL A 214 0.50 19.90 22.52
N HIS A 215 1.09 19.89 23.71
CA HIS A 215 0.94 20.97 24.67
C HIS A 215 2.03 22.01 24.47
N VAL A 216 1.61 23.26 24.25
CA VAL A 216 2.53 24.35 23.94
C VAL A 216 2.52 25.36 25.09
N ALA A 217 3.70 25.64 25.65
CA ALA A 217 3.88 26.67 26.66
C ALA A 217 4.11 28.02 25.96
N VAL A 218 3.25 29.00 26.26
CA VAL A 218 3.26 30.32 25.62
C VAL A 218 3.68 31.40 26.63
N GLY A 219 4.44 32.39 26.18
CA GLY A 219 4.90 33.49 27.03
C GLY A 219 3.78 34.44 27.48
N VAL A 220 3.70 34.70 28.79
CA VAL A 220 2.82 35.70 29.42
C VAL A 220 3.14 37.09 28.87
N GLY A 221 2.38 37.56 27.88
CA GLY A 221 2.61 38.84 27.19
C GLY A 221 2.33 38.82 25.69
N THR A 222 2.17 37.63 25.09
CA THR A 222 1.69 37.50 23.71
C THR A 222 0.17 37.48 23.67
N GLY A 223 -0.42 38.36 22.86
CA GLY A 223 -1.87 38.55 22.77
C GLY A 223 -2.61 37.24 22.50
N SER A 224 -3.78 37.10 23.14
CA SER A 224 -4.86 36.10 23.02
C SER A 224 -4.53 34.74 22.34
N PRO A 225 -4.96 33.59 22.90
CA PRO A 225 -4.83 32.27 22.23
C PRO A 225 -5.38 32.23 20.79
N LEU A 226 -6.27 33.16 20.42
CA LEU A 226 -6.78 33.33 19.06
C LEU A 226 -5.72 33.78 18.03
N THR A 227 -4.72 34.56 18.42
CA THR A 227 -3.64 35.02 17.51
C THR A 227 -2.67 33.88 17.18
N LEU A 228 -2.41 32.98 18.14
CA LEU A 228 -1.60 31.78 17.95
C LEU A 228 -2.33 30.75 17.05
N CYS A 229 -3.65 30.57 17.24
CA CYS A 229 -4.49 29.74 16.36
C CYS A 229 -4.56 30.27 14.91
N ARG A 230 -4.51 31.60 14.74
CA ARG A 230 -4.54 32.24 13.42
C ARG A 230 -3.19 32.06 12.70
N ASP A 231 -2.07 32.15 13.41
CA ASP A 231 -0.74 31.94 12.83
C ASP A 231 -0.44 30.45 12.55
N SER A 232 -0.90 29.52 13.41
CA SER A 232 -0.83 28.08 13.16
C SER A 232 -1.74 27.61 12.01
N SER A 233 -2.92 28.23 11.84
CA SER A 233 -3.77 28.00 10.67
C SER A 233 -3.20 28.60 9.38
N CYS A 234 -2.52 29.75 9.46
CA CYS A 234 -1.87 30.40 8.32
C CYS A 234 -0.60 29.63 7.87
N ARG A 235 0.13 29.04 8.82
CA ARG A 235 1.35 28.28 8.58
C ARG A 235 1.13 26.76 8.46
N ARG A 236 -0.14 26.34 8.38
CA ARG A 236 -0.58 24.97 8.06
C ARG A 236 0.04 24.45 6.77
N SER A 237 0.39 25.34 5.83
CA SER A 237 1.12 25.01 4.60
C SER A 237 2.57 24.56 4.83
N ARG A 238 3.27 25.08 5.86
CA ARG A 238 4.64 24.66 6.20
C ARG A 238 4.68 23.41 7.09
N LEU A 239 3.69 23.24 7.97
CA LEU A 239 3.51 21.97 8.70
C LEU A 239 3.01 20.86 7.77
N SER A 240 2.18 21.16 6.78
CA SER A 240 1.75 20.21 5.73
C SER A 240 2.85 19.86 4.72
N SER A 241 3.99 20.57 4.74
CA SER A 241 5.20 20.17 4.00
C SER A 241 6.20 19.40 4.87
N ALA A 242 5.99 19.36 6.19
CA ALA A 242 6.79 18.60 7.15
C ALA A 242 6.10 17.29 7.60
N LEU A 243 4.77 17.23 7.49
CA LEU A 243 3.91 16.06 7.58
C LEU A 243 3.62 15.55 6.16
#